data_AF-A0A9X9I464-F1
#
_entry.id   AF-A0A9X9I464-F1
#
_cell.length_a   1.000
_cell.length_b   1.000
_cell.length_c   1.000
_cell.angle_alpha   90.00
_cell.angle_beta   90.00
_cell.angle_gamma   90.00
#
_symmetry.space_group_name_H-M   'P 1'
#
loop_
_entity.id
_entity.type
_entity.pdbx_description
1 polymer ?
#
loop_
_entity_poly.entity_id
_entity_poly.type
_entity_poly.pdbx_seq_one_letter_code
_entity_poly.pdbx_strand_id
1 'polypeptide(L)'
;MTIKSIEKILKIPSIGNFKCIELFEVIGIKDSNPPFNIFSLAVAHETDLPLTEKEEITPNLIKLKADKSLKFGVLKRIVSIEDFVNIISDLVTLEANEDDGNRLCYGQLKGIPTVYVPALEQGKNEFLGLLKNNFFGGSHLIEWFDESKEYVTPLIENLTALDELSGKLQEYLPIKIGTHSDRLGNIIVQIPCAAVAFSIERKDEHSHRLLSNLAVSPISQKR
;
A
#
# COMPACT_ATOMS: atom_id res chain seq x y z
N MET A 1 -5.76 12.66 9.37
CA MET A 1 -6.22 12.96 8.00
C MET A 1 -7.69 12.55 7.87
N THR A 2 -8.54 13.25 7.11
CA THR A 2 -9.96 12.87 6.96
C THR A 2 -10.21 12.11 5.66
N ILE A 3 -11.12 11.13 5.65
CA ILE A 3 -11.51 10.35 4.46
C ILE A 3 -11.90 11.25 3.27
N LYS A 4 -12.62 12.35 3.54
CA LYS A 4 -12.97 13.39 2.55
C LYS A 4 -11.75 14.00 1.85
N SER A 5 -10.61 14.07 2.53
CA SER A 5 -9.38 14.59 1.93
C SER A 5 -8.81 13.64 0.88
N ILE A 6 -8.89 12.32 1.09
CA ILE A 6 -8.45 11.31 0.11
C ILE A 6 -9.32 11.35 -1.14
N GLU A 7 -10.63 11.37 -0.95
CA GLU A 7 -11.57 11.46 -2.08
C GLU A 7 -11.28 12.70 -2.93
N LYS A 8 -11.00 13.85 -2.28
CA LYS A 8 -10.60 15.07 -2.97
C LYS A 8 -9.30 14.87 -3.75
N ILE A 9 -8.25 14.31 -3.14
CA ILE A 9 -6.96 14.09 -3.80
C ILE A 9 -7.11 13.18 -5.03
N LEU A 10 -7.83 12.07 -4.90
CA LEU A 10 -8.07 11.11 -5.99
C LEU A 10 -8.91 11.69 -7.14
N LYS A 11 -9.65 12.78 -6.91
CA LYS A 11 -10.47 13.47 -7.91
C LYS A 11 -9.82 14.75 -8.47
N ILE A 12 -8.63 15.17 -7.99
CA ILE A 12 -7.95 16.37 -8.50
C ILE A 12 -7.25 16.06 -9.83
N PRO A 13 -7.68 16.65 -10.96
CA PRO A 13 -7.12 16.34 -12.27
C PRO A 13 -5.64 16.73 -12.42
N SER A 14 -5.14 17.68 -11.61
CA SER A 14 -3.73 18.09 -11.63
C SER A 14 -2.79 17.11 -10.93
N ILE A 15 -3.32 16.16 -10.15
CA ILE A 15 -2.54 15.09 -9.49
C ILE A 15 -2.55 13.85 -10.39
N GLY A 16 -3.74 13.49 -10.89
CA GLY A 16 -3.91 12.40 -11.84
C GLY A 16 -5.38 12.18 -12.19
N ASN A 17 -5.63 11.44 -13.27
CA ASN A 17 -6.96 11.03 -13.71
C ASN A 17 -7.26 9.59 -13.30
N PHE A 18 -7.23 9.33 -11.99
CA PHE A 18 -7.40 7.99 -11.44
C PHE A 18 -8.81 7.43 -11.76
N LYS A 19 -8.86 6.14 -12.05
CA LYS A 19 -10.07 5.39 -12.43
C LYS A 19 -10.42 4.32 -11.42
N CYS A 20 -9.42 3.61 -10.90
CA CYS A 20 -9.63 2.52 -9.97
C CYS A 20 -8.49 2.43 -8.94
N ILE A 21 -8.71 1.64 -7.91
CA ILE A 21 -7.72 1.30 -6.89
C ILE A 21 -7.41 -0.20 -6.98
N GLU A 22 -6.14 -0.55 -7.13
CA GLU A 22 -5.65 -1.91 -6.94
C GLU A 22 -5.27 -2.05 -5.46
N LEU A 23 -5.99 -2.89 -4.72
CA LEU A 23 -5.76 -3.12 -3.30
C LEU A 23 -5.19 -4.51 -3.05
N PHE A 24 -4.06 -4.55 -2.36
CA PHE A 24 -3.46 -5.76 -1.81
C PHE A 24 -3.66 -5.81 -0.31
N GLU A 25 -4.16 -6.93 0.19
CA GLU A 25 -4.33 -7.20 1.62
C GLU A 25 -3.49 -8.44 1.98
N VAL A 26 -2.46 -8.26 2.78
CA VAL A 26 -1.70 -9.35 3.40
C VAL A 26 -2.45 -9.73 4.68
N ILE A 27 -3.00 -10.93 4.72
CA ILE A 27 -3.84 -11.40 5.82
C ILE A 27 -3.13 -12.45 6.64
N GLY A 28 -3.39 -12.48 7.94
CA GLY A 28 -2.91 -13.48 8.88
C GLY A 28 -4.08 -14.26 9.49
N ILE A 29 -3.86 -15.54 9.77
CA ILE A 29 -4.75 -16.37 10.58
C ILE A 29 -3.90 -17.07 11.62
N LYS A 30 -4.20 -16.82 12.89
CA LYS A 30 -3.55 -17.49 14.03
C LYS A 30 -4.55 -18.42 14.70
N ASP A 31 -4.20 -19.70 14.76
CA ASP A 31 -5.05 -20.76 15.31
C ASP A 31 -6.44 -20.77 14.64
N SER A 32 -7.51 -20.62 15.44
CA SER A 32 -8.90 -20.56 14.98
C SER A 32 -9.51 -19.16 15.08
N ASN A 33 -8.67 -18.13 15.25
CA ASN A 33 -9.15 -16.74 15.31
C ASN A 33 -9.58 -16.25 13.91
N PRO A 34 -10.46 -15.23 13.85
CA PRO A 34 -10.76 -14.55 12.60
C PRO A 34 -9.50 -14.06 11.87
N PRO A 35 -9.53 -13.98 10.53
CA PRO A 35 -8.43 -13.43 9.77
C PRO A 35 -8.19 -11.97 10.16
N PHE A 36 -6.92 -11.54 10.21
CA PHE A 36 -6.53 -10.18 10.55
C PHE A 36 -5.60 -9.56 9.50
N ASN A 37 -5.60 -8.23 9.41
CA ASN A 37 -4.70 -7.48 8.53
C ASN A 37 -3.27 -7.51 9.07
N ILE A 38 -2.34 -8.06 8.29
CA ILE A 38 -0.90 -7.92 8.53
C ILE A 38 -0.39 -6.63 7.89
N PHE A 39 -0.86 -6.30 6.68
CA PHE A 39 -0.51 -5.08 5.97
C PHE A 39 -1.39 -4.92 4.72
N SER A 40 -1.80 -3.70 4.42
CA SER A 40 -2.56 -3.39 3.22
C SER A 40 -1.90 -2.30 2.39
N LEU A 41 -1.82 -2.52 1.08
CA LEU A 41 -1.29 -1.57 0.10
C LEU A 41 -2.34 -1.31 -0.99
N ALA A 42 -2.86 -0.09 -1.04
CA ALA A 42 -3.73 0.38 -2.11
C ALA A 42 -2.94 1.24 -3.09
N VAL A 43 -3.13 1.04 -4.39
CA VAL A 43 -2.43 1.77 -5.44
C VAL A 43 -3.47 2.36 -6.40
N ALA A 44 -3.46 3.69 -6.57
CA ALA A 44 -4.34 4.36 -7.51
C ALA A 44 -3.84 4.22 -8.95
N HIS A 45 -4.75 3.92 -9.88
CA HIS A 45 -4.44 3.72 -11.30
C HIS A 45 -5.26 4.65 -12.17
N GLU A 46 -4.63 5.27 -13.17
CA GLU A 46 -5.32 6.06 -14.21
C GLU A 46 -5.88 5.21 -15.35
N THR A 47 -5.41 3.96 -15.47
CA THR A 47 -5.95 3.02 -16.43
C THR A 47 -7.20 2.35 -15.86
N ASP A 48 -8.20 2.16 -16.72
CA ASP A 48 -9.40 1.42 -16.38
C ASP A 48 -9.08 -0.08 -16.33
N LEU A 49 -8.82 -0.59 -15.13
CA LEU A 49 -8.61 -2.01 -14.89
C LEU A 49 -9.95 -2.68 -14.58
N PRO A 50 -10.18 -3.92 -15.03
CA PRO A 50 -11.43 -4.62 -14.74
C PRO A 50 -11.60 -4.80 -13.24
N LEU A 51 -12.74 -4.35 -12.72
CA LEU A 51 -13.08 -4.53 -11.31
C LEU A 51 -13.09 -6.02 -10.96
N THR A 52 -12.54 -6.33 -9.80
CA THR A 52 -12.36 -7.71 -9.33
C THR A 52 -12.76 -7.77 -7.87
N GLU A 53 -13.73 -8.63 -7.53
CA GLU A 53 -14.25 -8.74 -6.15
C GLU A 53 -13.16 -9.20 -5.17
N LYS A 54 -12.51 -10.34 -5.47
CA LYS A 54 -11.40 -10.89 -4.67
C LYS A 54 -10.63 -11.94 -5.47
N GLU A 55 -9.32 -11.74 -5.60
CA GLU A 55 -8.36 -12.66 -6.21
C GLU A 55 -7.38 -13.13 -5.12
N GLU A 56 -7.22 -14.44 -4.96
CA GLU A 56 -6.21 -15.02 -4.06
C GLU A 56 -4.87 -15.12 -4.79
N ILE A 57 -3.95 -14.20 -4.49
CA ILE A 57 -2.60 -14.19 -5.10
C ILE A 57 -1.78 -15.38 -4.60
N THR A 58 -1.95 -15.72 -3.32
CA THR A 58 -1.45 -16.98 -2.76
C THR A 58 -2.50 -18.06 -2.97
N PRO A 59 -2.21 -19.15 -3.72
CA PRO A 59 -3.22 -20.19 -4.01
C PRO A 59 -3.75 -20.92 -2.76
N ASN A 60 -2.97 -20.92 -1.68
CA ASN A 60 -3.35 -21.44 -0.38
C ASN A 60 -2.68 -20.58 0.70
N LEU A 61 -3.26 -20.56 1.90
CA LEU A 61 -2.62 -19.95 3.06
C LEU A 61 -1.29 -20.63 3.37
N ILE A 62 -0.24 -19.83 3.48
CA ILE A 62 1.12 -20.29 3.70
C ILE A 62 1.39 -20.35 5.20
N LYS A 63 1.64 -21.55 5.70
CA LYS A 63 2.01 -21.79 7.10
C LYS A 63 3.46 -21.38 7.35
N LEU A 64 3.72 -20.66 8.44
CA LEU A 64 5.08 -20.35 8.87
C LEU A 64 5.70 -21.54 9.61
N LYS A 65 6.99 -21.78 9.41
CA LYS A 65 7.77 -22.81 10.11
C LYS A 65 8.14 -22.32 11.52
N ALA A 66 8.52 -21.05 11.62
CA ALA A 66 8.91 -20.40 12.88
C ALA A 66 7.72 -20.18 13.84
N ASP A 67 6.50 -20.10 13.31
CA ASP A 67 5.26 -20.13 14.10
C ASP A 67 4.20 -20.99 13.41
N LYS A 68 4.03 -22.23 13.90
CA LYS A 68 3.08 -23.19 13.33
C LYS A 68 1.62 -22.85 13.65
N SER A 69 1.33 -21.91 14.53
CA SER A 69 -0.04 -21.40 14.76
C SER A 69 -0.45 -20.42 13.66
N LEU A 70 0.53 -19.77 13.02
CA LEU A 70 0.31 -18.68 12.10
C LEU A 70 0.37 -19.14 10.63
N LYS A 71 -0.63 -18.69 9.87
CA LYS A 71 -0.66 -18.77 8.41
C LYS A 71 -0.87 -17.37 7.85
N PHE A 72 -0.38 -17.11 6.65
CA PHE A 72 -0.67 -15.86 5.95
C PHE A 72 -1.09 -16.10 4.50
N GLY A 73 -1.75 -15.13 3.91
CA GLY A 73 -2.11 -15.11 2.50
C GLY A 73 -2.11 -13.69 1.93
N VAL A 74 -2.19 -13.59 0.62
CA VAL A 74 -2.27 -12.32 -0.09
C VAL A 74 -3.54 -12.31 -0.93
N LEU A 75 -4.36 -11.30 -0.70
CA LEU A 75 -5.56 -11.02 -1.47
C LEU A 75 -5.33 -9.79 -2.33
N LYS A 76 -5.92 -9.80 -3.52
CA LYS A 76 -5.97 -8.64 -4.42
C LYS A 76 -7.42 -8.36 -4.80
N ARG A 77 -7.80 -7.09 -4.85
CA ARG A 77 -9.04 -6.63 -5.47
C ARG A 77 -8.81 -5.37 -6.28
N ILE A 78 -9.62 -5.17 -7.31
CA ILE A 78 -9.63 -3.94 -8.10
C ILE A 78 -11.00 -3.32 -7.90
N VAL A 79 -11.03 -2.16 -7.26
CA VAL A 79 -12.26 -1.50 -6.83
C VAL A 79 -12.37 -0.11 -7.41
N SER A 80 -13.60 0.41 -7.49
CA SER A 80 -13.80 1.81 -7.86
C SER A 80 -13.26 2.74 -6.76
N ILE A 81 -13.02 4.01 -7.10
CA ILE A 81 -12.62 5.03 -6.12
C ILE A 81 -13.67 5.18 -5.02
N GLU A 82 -14.96 5.11 -5.39
CA GLU A 82 -16.08 5.22 -4.46
C GLU A 82 -16.11 4.04 -3.47
N ASP A 83 -16.01 2.81 -3.99
CA ASP A 83 -15.96 1.62 -3.14
C ASP A 83 -14.76 1.64 -2.20
N PHE A 84 -13.60 2.08 -2.69
CA PHE A 84 -12.41 2.23 -1.85
C PHE A 84 -12.62 3.23 -0.72
N VAL A 85 -13.22 4.39 -1.02
CA VAL A 85 -13.54 5.41 0.00
C VAL A 85 -14.52 4.85 1.03
N ASN A 86 -15.52 4.06 0.61
CA ASN A 86 -16.46 3.40 1.50
C ASN A 86 -15.76 2.37 2.40
N ILE A 87 -14.92 1.50 1.84
CA ILE A 87 -14.13 0.52 2.59
C ILE A 87 -13.31 1.20 3.68
N ILE A 88 -12.54 2.23 3.33
CA ILE A 88 -11.71 2.95 4.30
C ILE A 88 -12.57 3.70 5.32
N SER A 89 -13.70 4.26 4.89
CA SER A 89 -14.63 4.92 5.80
C SER A 89 -15.13 3.94 6.86
N ASP A 90 -15.57 2.77 6.44
CA ASP A 90 -16.06 1.73 7.35
C ASP A 90 -14.95 1.30 8.32
N LEU A 91 -13.73 1.04 7.83
CA LEU A 91 -12.59 0.62 8.65
C LEU A 91 -12.14 1.65 9.69
N VAL A 92 -12.33 2.95 9.42
CA VAL A 92 -11.84 4.04 10.28
C VAL A 92 -12.94 4.59 11.19
N THR A 93 -14.22 4.46 10.81
CA THR A 93 -15.36 5.04 11.56
C THR A 93 -16.08 4.04 12.45
N LEU A 94 -16.16 2.78 12.04
CA LEU A 94 -16.57 1.72 12.97
C LEU A 94 -15.39 1.51 13.91
N GLU A 95 -15.59 1.64 15.22
CA GLU A 95 -14.77 0.86 16.15
C GLU A 95 -14.86 -0.57 15.62
N ALA A 96 -13.77 -1.12 15.08
CA ALA A 96 -13.75 -2.25 14.14
C ALA A 96 -14.19 -3.61 14.72
N ASN A 97 -15.09 -3.61 15.71
CA ASN A 97 -15.37 -4.70 16.65
C ASN A 97 -16.87 -5.00 16.78
N GLU A 98 -17.63 -5.01 15.68
CA GLU A 98 -18.82 -5.87 15.62
C GLU A 98 -18.48 -7.12 14.80
N ASP A 99 -18.28 -8.21 15.55
CA ASP A 99 -17.83 -9.53 15.11
C ASP A 99 -18.95 -10.26 14.35
N ASP A 100 -18.96 -10.13 13.03
CA ASP A 100 -19.74 -10.96 12.10
C ASP A 100 -18.95 -12.23 11.67
N GLY A 101 -17.77 -12.50 12.25
CA GLY A 101 -16.96 -13.68 11.94
C GLY A 101 -16.39 -13.78 10.51
N ASN A 102 -16.89 -12.97 9.57
CA ASN A 102 -16.50 -12.95 8.15
C ASN A 102 -15.65 -11.72 7.77
N ARG A 103 -15.44 -10.77 8.68
CA ARG A 103 -14.69 -9.55 8.42
C ARG A 103 -13.23 -9.70 8.83
N LEU A 104 -12.34 -9.15 8.00
CA LEU A 104 -10.92 -9.05 8.31
C LEU A 104 -10.75 -8.10 9.50
N CYS A 105 -10.10 -8.55 10.57
CA CYS A 105 -9.86 -7.75 11.76
C CYS A 105 -8.72 -6.74 11.54
N TYR A 106 -8.91 -5.53 12.06
CA TYR A 106 -7.92 -4.45 12.04
C TYR A 106 -7.74 -3.91 13.46
N GLY A 107 -6.53 -3.45 13.78
CA GLY A 107 -6.28 -2.73 15.02
C GLY A 107 -6.84 -1.30 14.98
N GLN A 108 -6.42 -0.46 15.92
CA GLN A 108 -6.90 0.91 16.03
C GLN A 108 -6.22 1.82 14.99
N LEU A 109 -6.92 2.07 13.88
CA LEU A 109 -6.38 2.82 12.75
C LEU A 109 -6.44 4.34 12.96
N LYS A 110 -5.29 5.00 12.86
CA LYS A 110 -5.17 6.46 12.91
C LYS A 110 -4.49 7.02 11.67
N GLY A 111 -5.17 7.93 10.98
CA GLY A 111 -4.64 8.58 9.80
C GLY A 111 -3.50 9.56 10.14
N ILE A 112 -2.29 9.29 9.64
CA ILE A 112 -1.10 10.13 9.84
C ILE A 112 -0.97 11.18 8.71
N PRO A 113 -0.07 12.17 8.80
CA PRO A 113 0.13 13.16 7.72
C PRO A 113 0.55 12.53 6.39
N THR A 114 0.09 13.11 5.28
CA THR A 114 0.49 12.70 3.92
C THR A 114 1.98 12.94 3.71
N VAL A 115 2.66 11.98 3.11
CA VAL A 115 4.09 12.08 2.76
C VAL A 115 4.23 12.00 1.25
N TYR A 116 5.12 12.80 0.67
CA TYR A 116 5.52 12.61 -0.73
C TYR A 116 6.79 11.77 -0.80
N VAL A 117 6.78 10.75 -1.65
CA VAL A 117 7.93 9.90 -1.92
C VAL A 117 8.39 10.14 -3.37
N PRO A 118 9.61 10.65 -3.59
CA PRO A 118 10.11 10.92 -4.93
C PRO A 118 10.34 9.63 -5.73
N ALA A 119 10.25 9.72 -7.05
CA ALA A 119 10.76 8.68 -7.94
C ALA A 119 12.27 8.55 -7.71
N LEU A 120 12.71 7.40 -7.22
CA LEU A 120 14.11 7.11 -7.02
C LEU A 120 14.48 5.87 -7.83
N GLU A 121 15.77 5.80 -8.20
CA GLU A 121 16.33 4.58 -8.74
C GLU A 121 16.09 3.41 -7.77
N GLN A 122 15.80 2.25 -8.35
CA GLN A 122 15.51 1.01 -7.63
C GLN A 122 16.55 0.78 -6.51
N GLY A 123 16.12 0.80 -5.24
CA GLY A 123 16.97 0.51 -4.07
C GLY A 123 17.49 1.69 -3.24
N LYS A 124 17.10 2.95 -3.49
CA LYS A 124 17.63 4.13 -2.78
C LYS A 124 16.73 4.82 -1.74
N ASN A 125 15.60 4.23 -1.32
CA ASN A 125 14.75 4.80 -0.28
C ASN A 125 14.15 3.73 0.65
N GLU A 126 14.20 4.00 1.95
CA GLU A 126 13.75 3.14 3.04
C GLU A 126 12.25 2.80 2.93
N PHE A 127 11.41 3.67 2.38
CA PHE A 127 9.98 3.39 2.15
C PHE A 127 9.71 2.41 0.99
N LEU A 128 10.65 2.24 0.04
CA LEU A 128 10.44 1.43 -1.16
C LEU A 128 10.27 -0.06 -0.88
N GLY A 129 10.61 -0.51 0.34
CA GLY A 129 10.30 -1.85 0.80
C GLY A 129 8.80 -2.13 0.81
N LEU A 130 7.93 -1.15 1.00
CA LEU A 130 6.49 -1.40 1.15
C LEU A 130 5.65 -1.01 -0.07
N LEU A 131 6.26 -0.39 -1.08
CA LEU A 131 5.55 0.29 -2.17
C LEU A 131 5.74 -0.41 -3.51
N LYS A 132 4.82 -0.16 -4.45
CA LYS A 132 4.98 -0.57 -5.84
C LYS A 132 5.95 0.41 -6.54
N ASN A 133 7.10 -0.08 -6.97
CA ASN A 133 8.28 0.73 -7.33
C ASN A 133 8.36 1.16 -8.82
N ASN A 134 7.26 1.63 -9.42
CA ASN A 134 7.22 1.87 -10.89
C ASN A 134 6.61 3.22 -11.32
N PHE A 135 6.61 4.25 -10.46
CA PHE A 135 5.97 5.53 -10.80
C PHE A 135 6.96 6.64 -11.11
N PHE A 136 6.83 7.18 -12.33
CA PHE A 136 7.76 8.13 -12.93
C PHE A 136 7.90 9.45 -12.15
N GLY A 137 6.80 9.98 -11.63
CA GLY A 137 6.78 11.22 -10.83
C GLY A 137 6.82 11.00 -9.32
N GLY A 138 7.08 9.77 -8.84
CA GLY A 138 6.95 9.42 -7.44
C GLY A 138 5.49 9.20 -7.03
N SER A 139 5.19 9.32 -5.74
CA SER A 139 3.84 9.09 -5.22
C SER A 139 3.56 9.90 -3.96
N HIS A 140 2.32 10.34 -3.79
CA HIS A 140 1.81 10.73 -2.48
C HIS A 140 1.36 9.49 -1.71
N LEU A 141 1.80 9.38 -0.46
CA LEU A 141 1.42 8.34 0.46
C LEU A 141 0.44 8.88 1.48
N ILE A 142 -0.66 8.18 1.61
CA ILE A 142 -1.62 8.36 2.69
C ILE A 142 -1.59 7.09 3.51
N GLU A 143 -1.55 7.24 4.83
CA GLU A 143 -1.38 6.08 5.71
C GLU A 143 -2.31 6.16 6.91
N TRP A 144 -2.87 5.00 7.24
CA TRP A 144 -3.49 4.72 8.52
C TRP A 144 -2.59 3.78 9.30
N PHE A 145 -2.08 4.30 10.42
CA PHE A 145 -1.21 3.58 11.33
C PHE A 145 -2.07 2.83 12.33
N ASP A 146 -1.82 1.54 12.51
CA ASP A 146 -2.41 0.75 13.59
C ASP A 146 -1.70 1.10 14.91
N GLU A 147 -2.36 1.85 15.79
CA GLU A 147 -1.83 2.25 17.10
C GLU A 147 -1.87 1.11 18.13
N SER A 148 -2.81 0.16 18.01
CA SER A 148 -2.95 -0.92 19.00
C SER A 148 -1.98 -2.07 18.76
N LYS A 149 -1.67 -2.36 17.49
CA LYS A 149 -0.85 -3.51 17.07
C LYS A 149 -1.35 -4.87 17.59
N GLU A 150 -2.61 -4.92 18.03
CA GLU A 150 -3.17 -6.04 18.79
C GLU A 150 -3.02 -7.37 18.04
N TYR A 151 -3.39 -7.38 16.77
CA TYR A 151 -3.37 -8.59 15.94
C TYR A 151 -1.98 -8.97 15.42
N VAL A 152 -1.10 -7.99 15.25
CA VAL A 152 0.24 -8.18 14.65
C VAL A 152 1.34 -8.37 15.69
N THR A 153 1.05 -8.20 16.97
CA THR A 153 1.97 -8.45 18.10
C THR A 153 2.73 -9.78 17.99
N PRO A 154 2.09 -10.93 17.64
CA PRO A 154 2.80 -12.20 17.48
C PRO A 154 3.92 -12.18 16.43
N LEU A 155 3.79 -11.37 15.38
CA LEU A 155 4.83 -11.19 14.35
C LEU A 155 5.92 -10.23 14.83
N ILE A 156 5.54 -9.17 15.57
CA ILE A 156 6.49 -8.19 16.12
C ILE A 156 7.41 -8.87 17.16
N GLU A 157 6.86 -9.73 18.01
CA GLU A 157 7.60 -10.43 19.06
C GLU A 157 8.44 -11.61 18.53
N ASN A 158 8.07 -12.18 17.39
CA ASN A 158 8.78 -13.30 16.76
C ASN A 158 9.44 -12.88 15.45
N LEU A 159 10.61 -12.23 15.55
CA LEU A 159 11.38 -11.74 14.40
C LEU A 159 11.71 -12.84 13.39
N THR A 160 11.94 -14.09 13.83
CA THR A 160 12.19 -15.21 12.91
C THR A 160 10.96 -15.54 12.06
N ALA A 161 9.75 -15.46 12.64
CA ALA A 161 8.51 -15.62 11.88
C ALA A 161 8.26 -14.44 10.94
N LEU A 162 8.57 -13.21 11.36
CA LEU A 162 8.47 -12.02 10.51
C LEU A 162 9.43 -12.07 9.32
N ASP A 163 10.67 -12.49 9.53
CA ASP A 163 11.66 -12.67 8.45
C ASP A 163 11.23 -13.77 7.47
N GLU A 164 10.71 -14.90 7.98
CA GLU A 164 10.17 -15.97 7.15
C GLU A 164 8.97 -15.48 6.31
N LEU A 165 8.05 -14.73 6.93
CA LEU A 165 6.90 -14.13 6.25
C LEU A 165 7.37 -13.17 5.16
N SER A 166 8.30 -12.26 5.49
CA SER A 166 8.87 -11.28 4.55
C SER A 166 9.59 -11.95 3.37
N GLY A 167 10.32 -13.04 3.62
CA GLY A 167 10.98 -13.82 2.58
C GLY A 167 9.99 -14.48 1.62
N LYS A 168 8.98 -15.17 2.17
CA LYS A 168 7.93 -15.83 1.36
C LYS A 168 7.04 -14.84 0.63
N LEU A 169 6.71 -13.70 1.24
CA LEU A 169 5.88 -12.65 0.64
C LEU A 169 6.53 -12.08 -0.62
N GLN A 170 7.86 -11.95 -0.65
CA GLN A 170 8.63 -11.47 -1.81
C GLN A 170 8.48 -12.33 -3.07
N GLU A 171 8.05 -13.58 -2.95
CA GLU A 171 7.73 -14.45 -4.09
C GLU A 171 6.45 -14.01 -4.82
N TYR A 172 5.56 -13.28 -4.14
CA TYR A 172 4.23 -12.88 -4.63
C TYR A 172 4.10 -11.36 -4.82
N LEU A 173 4.64 -10.58 -3.88
CA LEU A 173 4.65 -9.13 -3.90
C LEU A 173 6.07 -8.65 -3.60
N PRO A 174 6.68 -7.79 -4.43
CA PRO A 174 8.07 -7.32 -4.24
C PRO A 174 8.17 -6.29 -3.10
N ILE A 175 7.65 -6.64 -1.92
CA ILE A 175 7.65 -5.83 -0.70
C ILE A 175 8.45 -6.53 0.40
N LYS A 176 9.24 -5.74 1.14
CA LYS A 176 10.12 -6.14 2.24
C LYS A 176 9.54 -5.69 3.57
N ILE A 177 8.52 -6.40 4.05
CA ILE A 177 7.83 -6.01 5.27
C ILE A 177 8.64 -6.24 6.56
N GLY A 178 9.60 -7.17 6.52
CA GLY A 178 10.39 -7.53 7.71
C GLY A 178 11.27 -6.39 8.26
N THR A 179 11.64 -5.42 7.42
CA THR A 179 12.39 -4.22 7.86
C THR A 179 11.49 -3.09 8.36
N HIS A 180 10.17 -3.29 8.37
CA HIS A 180 9.16 -2.29 8.73
C HIS A 180 8.13 -2.87 9.71
N SER A 181 8.60 -3.50 10.79
CA SER A 181 7.73 -4.11 11.80
C SER A 181 6.78 -3.10 12.46
N ASP A 182 7.17 -1.83 12.55
CA ASP A 182 6.34 -0.71 13.01
C ASP A 182 5.14 -0.44 12.10
N ARG A 183 5.21 -0.88 10.83
CA ARG A 183 4.16 -0.70 9.82
C ARG A 183 3.24 -1.91 9.66
N LEU A 184 3.44 -2.96 10.44
CA LEU A 184 2.48 -4.07 10.53
C LEU A 184 1.13 -3.55 11.05
N GLY A 185 0.04 -4.04 10.47
CA GLY A 185 -1.33 -3.62 10.74
C GLY A 185 -1.77 -2.38 9.95
N ASN A 186 -0.84 -1.69 9.29
CA ASN A 186 -1.14 -0.42 8.62
C ASN A 186 -1.83 -0.62 7.28
N ILE A 187 -2.48 0.45 6.83
CA ILE A 187 -2.99 0.60 5.47
C ILE A 187 -2.25 1.77 4.82
N ILE A 188 -1.58 1.51 3.70
CA ILE A 188 -0.89 2.52 2.89
C ILE A 188 -1.61 2.68 1.56
N VAL A 189 -1.89 3.92 1.18
CA VAL A 189 -2.43 4.29 -0.12
C VAL A 189 -1.38 5.07 -0.88
N GLN A 190 -0.97 4.49 -2.00
CA GLN A 190 -0.03 5.06 -2.93
C GLN A 190 -0.80 5.73 -4.07
N ILE A 191 -0.64 7.05 -4.21
CA ILE A 191 -1.23 7.86 -5.26
C ILE A 191 -0.10 8.30 -6.19
N PRO A 192 0.07 7.64 -7.36
CA PRO A 192 1.12 7.98 -8.30
C PRO A 192 1.00 9.38 -8.86
N CYS A 193 2.11 10.11 -8.93
CA CYS A 193 2.15 11.38 -9.66
C CYS A 193 2.37 11.08 -11.15
N ALA A 194 1.30 11.17 -11.95
CA ALA A 194 1.28 10.61 -13.31
C ALA A 194 1.37 11.65 -14.45
N ALA A 195 1.19 12.95 -14.19
CA ALA A 195 1.02 13.90 -15.29
C ALA A 195 2.34 14.37 -15.93
N VAL A 196 3.30 14.84 -15.13
CA VAL A 196 4.55 15.46 -15.60
C VAL A 196 5.62 15.32 -14.52
N ALA A 197 6.81 14.82 -14.86
CA ALA A 197 8.00 15.03 -14.02
C ALA A 197 8.88 16.11 -14.64
N PHE A 198 9.37 17.00 -13.80
CA PHE A 198 10.21 18.11 -14.19
C PHE A 198 11.42 18.12 -13.25
N SER A 199 12.61 17.88 -13.79
CA SER A 199 13.86 18.05 -13.05
C SER A 199 14.59 19.29 -13.55
N ILE A 200 15.09 20.09 -12.61
CA ILE A 200 16.03 21.18 -12.87
C ILE A 200 17.33 20.83 -12.19
N GLU A 201 18.40 20.78 -12.96
CA GLU A 201 19.75 20.59 -12.46
C GLU A 201 20.65 21.73 -12.97
N ARG A 202 21.66 22.10 -12.18
CA ARG A 202 22.72 22.97 -12.70
C ARG A 202 23.55 22.16 -13.68
N LYS A 203 23.83 22.74 -14.85
CA LYS A 203 24.65 22.07 -15.88
C LYS A 203 26.06 21.76 -15.37
N ASP A 204 26.59 22.64 -14.53
CA ASP A 204 27.87 22.51 -13.84
C ASP A 204 27.86 23.41 -12.59
N GLU A 205 28.73 23.13 -11.63
CA GLU A 205 28.72 23.73 -10.28
C GLU A 205 28.85 25.26 -10.30
N HIS A 206 29.54 25.80 -11.32
CA HIS A 206 29.83 27.22 -11.47
C HIS A 206 29.01 27.94 -12.56
N SER A 207 28.18 27.23 -13.35
CA SER A 207 27.37 27.89 -14.37
C SER A 207 26.04 28.40 -13.84
N HIS A 208 25.58 29.47 -14.49
CA HIS A 208 24.20 29.96 -14.38
C HIS A 208 23.25 29.24 -15.34
N ARG A 209 23.69 28.13 -15.96
CA ARG A 209 22.89 27.38 -16.94
C ARG A 209 22.17 26.25 -16.24
N LEU A 210 20.85 26.26 -16.35
CA LEU A 210 19.98 25.19 -15.85
C LEU A 210 19.70 24.21 -16.99
N LEU A 211 19.82 22.91 -16.70
CA LEU A 211 19.26 21.85 -17.51
C LEU A 211 17.87 21.54 -16.96
N SER A 212 16.87 21.67 -17.81
CA SER A 212 15.50 21.30 -17.49
C SER A 212 15.11 20.08 -18.30
N ASN A 213 14.83 18.96 -17.62
CA ASN A 213 14.28 17.78 -18.25
C ASN A 213 12.78 17.74 -17.94
N LEU A 214 11.97 17.96 -18.96
CA LEU A 214 10.54 17.73 -18.92
C LEU A 214 10.28 16.33 -19.44
N ALA A 215 9.65 15.50 -18.63
CA ALA A 215 9.21 14.19 -19.04
C ALA A 215 7.74 14.04 -18.71
N VAL A 216 6.99 13.66 -19.73
CA VAL A 216 5.55 13.45 -19.65
C VAL A 216 5.36 11.95 -19.68
N SER A 217 4.54 11.42 -18.77
CA SER A 217 4.19 10.00 -18.82
C SER A 217 3.64 9.69 -20.22
N PRO A 218 4.21 8.73 -20.96
CA PRO A 218 3.63 8.34 -22.22
C PRO A 218 2.25 7.77 -21.91
N ILE A 219 1.19 8.51 -22.23
CA ILE A 219 -0.17 7.96 -22.25
C ILE A 219 -0.07 6.74 -23.14
N SER A 220 -0.22 5.54 -22.56
CA SER A 220 -0.27 4.28 -23.30
C SER A 220 -1.31 4.46 -24.40
N GLN A 221 -0.85 4.69 -25.62
CA GLN A 221 -1.70 4.69 -26.79
C GLN A 221 -2.32 3.29 -26.85
N LYS A 222 -3.65 3.25 -26.68
CA LYS A 222 -4.48 2.08 -26.92
C LYS A 222 -4.04 1.40 -28.23
N ARG A 223 -3.73 0.10 -28.15
CA ARG A 223 -3.96 -0.83 -29.26
C ARG A 223 -5.29 -1.52 -29.02
#